data_AF-L9WLG3-F1
#
_entry.id   AF-L9WLG3-F1
#
_cell.length_a   1.000
_cell.length_b   1.000
_cell.length_c   1.000
_cell.angle_alpha   90.00
_cell.angle_beta   90.00
_cell.angle_gamma   90.00
#
_symmetry.space_group_name_H-M   'P 1'
#
loop_
_entity.id
_entity.type
_entity.pdbx_description
1 polymer ?
#
loop_
_entity_poly.entity_id
_entity_poly.type
_entity_poly.pdbx_seq_one_letter_code
_entity_poly.pdbx_strand_id
1 'polypeptide(L)'
;MSPDYPPIPRDKLPPGWGPANCCDGQFSYRHSQPPLELVADRTAADRSHPGLGLSRCWELRYRYFLADQSVAEAIGRVSTRQAAIKGMLECMHHVHERVDEPAGPGEIRDVLEQVRLSDVVPDTLSPIR
;
A
#
# COMPACT_ATOMS: atom_id res chain seq x y z
N MET A 1 6.00 20.99 -10.42
CA MET A 1 7.12 20.02 -10.36
C MET A 1 7.04 19.35 -9.00
N SER A 2 6.34 18.22 -8.91
CA SER A 2 6.43 17.38 -7.70
C SER A 2 7.81 16.73 -7.74
N PRO A 3 8.57 16.73 -6.65
CA PRO A 3 9.90 16.17 -6.68
C PRO A 3 9.85 14.67 -6.94
N ASP A 4 10.84 14.14 -7.66
CA ASP A 4 11.15 12.70 -7.77
C ASP A 4 11.63 12.10 -6.42
N TYR A 5 11.34 12.76 -5.30
CA TYR A 5 11.71 12.33 -3.97
C TYR A 5 10.61 11.45 -3.38
N PRO A 6 10.98 10.28 -2.83
CA PRO A 6 10.02 9.41 -2.16
C PRO A 6 9.35 10.15 -0.99
N PRO A 7 8.02 10.01 -0.81
CA PRO A 7 7.29 10.79 0.18
C PRO A 7 7.66 10.46 1.63
N ILE A 8 8.05 9.22 1.90
CA ILE A 8 8.64 8.77 3.17
C ILE A 8 10.16 8.74 2.98
N PRO A 9 10.90 9.58 3.73
CA PRO A 9 12.35 9.56 3.75
C PRO A 9 12.91 8.23 4.27
N ARG A 10 14.09 7.82 3.79
CA ARG A 10 14.73 6.55 4.20
C ARG A 10 14.99 6.45 5.69
N ASP A 11 15.29 7.56 6.36
CA ASP A 11 15.53 7.65 7.80
C ASP A 11 14.26 7.44 8.65
N LYS A 12 13.09 7.43 8.01
CA LYS A 12 11.79 7.16 8.65
C LYS A 12 11.27 5.76 8.37
N LEU A 13 11.95 4.99 7.52
CA LEU A 13 11.53 3.64 7.19
C LEU A 13 11.96 2.66 8.28
N PRO A 14 11.16 1.61 8.55
CA PRO A 14 11.62 0.50 9.36
C PRO A 14 12.82 -0.20 8.70
N PRO A 15 13.66 -0.92 9.47
CA PRO A 15 14.75 -1.72 8.93
C PRO A 15 14.28 -2.66 7.81
N GLY A 16 15.11 -2.87 6.79
CA GLY A 16 14.80 -3.74 5.65
C GLY A 16 13.99 -3.08 4.53
N TRP A 17 13.41 -1.91 4.76
CA TRP A 17 12.65 -1.17 3.76
C TRP A 17 13.49 -0.14 3.00
N GLY A 18 13.19 0.03 1.71
CA GLY A 18 13.79 1.07 0.88
C GLY A 18 12.87 1.53 -0.25
N PRO A 19 13.01 2.77 -0.73
CA PRO A 19 12.23 3.26 -1.87
C PRO A 19 12.60 2.46 -3.13
N ALA A 20 11.57 2.10 -3.90
CA ALA A 20 11.70 1.36 -5.14
C ALA A 20 11.36 2.24 -6.35
N ASN A 21 10.20 2.91 -6.33
CA ASN A 21 9.77 3.84 -7.37
C ASN A 21 9.04 5.05 -6.77
N CYS A 22 9.13 6.22 -7.41
CA CYS A 22 8.36 7.39 -7.03
C CYS A 22 8.12 8.29 -8.25
N CYS A 23 6.85 8.52 -8.58
CA CYS A 23 6.39 9.46 -9.60
C CYS A 23 5.10 10.16 -9.12
N ASP A 24 4.59 11.11 -9.89
CA ASP A 24 3.45 11.95 -9.48
C ASP A 24 2.15 11.16 -9.16
N GLY A 25 2.02 9.97 -9.74
CA GLY A 25 0.86 9.10 -9.55
C GLY A 25 1.12 7.84 -8.74
N GLN A 26 2.37 7.50 -8.41
CA GLN A 26 2.67 6.22 -7.79
C GLN A 26 3.93 6.33 -6.95
N PHE A 27 3.95 5.66 -5.81
CA PHE A 27 5.18 5.48 -5.05
C PHE A 27 5.21 4.08 -4.43
N SER A 28 6.39 3.46 -4.42
CA SER A 28 6.57 2.11 -3.89
C SER A 28 7.82 1.98 -3.03
N TYR A 29 7.73 1.03 -2.11
CA TYR A 29 8.79 0.67 -1.18
C TYR A 29 8.95 -0.85 -1.20
N ARG A 30 10.19 -1.31 -1.22
CA ARG A 30 10.53 -2.73 -1.19
C ARG A 30 11.14 -3.12 0.14
N HIS A 31 10.79 -4.30 0.60
CA HIS A 31 11.41 -5.00 1.71
C HIS A 31 12.40 -6.03 1.16
N SER A 32 13.58 -6.14 1.77
CA SER A 32 14.60 -7.09 1.31
C SER A 32 14.28 -8.54 1.65
N GLN A 33 13.78 -8.81 2.86
CA GLN A 33 13.50 -10.17 3.34
C GLN A 33 12.36 -10.17 4.37
N PRO A 34 11.15 -10.68 4.04
CA PRO A 34 10.79 -11.31 2.77
C PRO A 34 10.76 -10.31 1.60
N PRO A 35 10.96 -10.78 0.34
CA PRO A 35 10.84 -9.96 -0.85
C PRO A 35 9.37 -9.54 -1.04
N LEU A 36 9.09 -8.32 -0.60
CA LEU A 36 7.77 -7.70 -0.62
C LEU A 36 7.90 -6.30 -1.18
N GLU A 37 6.97 -5.88 -2.03
CA GLU A 37 6.86 -4.51 -2.50
C GLU A 37 5.50 -3.95 -2.10
N LEU A 38 5.49 -2.86 -1.35
CA LEU A 38 4.29 -2.08 -1.12
C LEU A 38 4.21 -0.99 -2.19
N VAL A 39 3.04 -0.82 -2.79
CA VAL A 39 2.78 0.15 -3.86
C VAL A 39 1.55 0.97 -3.49
N ALA A 40 1.68 2.29 -3.56
CA ALA A 40 0.57 3.21 -3.52
C ALA A 40 0.39 3.81 -4.92
N ASP A 41 -0.76 3.56 -5.55
CA ASP A 41 -1.08 4.04 -6.89
C ASP A 41 -2.29 4.97 -6.87
N ARG A 42 -2.20 6.10 -7.57
CA ARG A 42 -3.27 7.07 -7.72
C ARG A 42 -4.21 6.59 -8.82
N THR A 43 -5.26 5.91 -8.41
CA THR A 43 -6.29 5.37 -9.30
C THR A 43 -7.45 6.35 -9.47
N ALA A 44 -8.18 6.21 -10.58
CA ALA A 44 -9.49 6.83 -10.69
C ALA A 44 -10.40 6.16 -9.65
N ALA A 45 -11.13 6.96 -8.88
CA ALA A 45 -12.26 6.40 -8.14
C ALA A 45 -13.28 5.96 -9.20
N ASP A 46 -13.60 4.67 -9.25
CA ASP A 46 -14.51 4.09 -10.23
C ASP A 46 -15.88 4.77 -10.13
N ARG A 47 -16.07 5.82 -10.94
CA ARG A 47 -17.16 6.79 -10.86
C ARG A 47 -17.06 7.58 -9.56
N SER A 48 -17.12 8.92 -9.66
CA SER A 48 -17.12 9.83 -8.52
C SER A 48 -17.96 9.23 -7.38
N HIS A 49 -17.32 8.76 -6.30
CA HIS A 49 -18.06 8.02 -5.27
C HIS A 49 -19.26 8.88 -4.87
N PRO A 50 -20.51 8.42 -5.08
CA PRO A 50 -21.66 9.32 -4.98
C PRO A 50 -21.80 9.93 -3.58
N GLY A 51 -21.24 9.27 -2.56
CA GLY A 51 -21.20 9.77 -1.19
C GLY A 51 -20.04 10.72 -0.84
N LEU A 52 -18.96 10.78 -1.65
CA LEU A 52 -17.75 11.55 -1.33
C LEU A 52 -17.34 12.56 -2.41
N GLY A 53 -17.88 12.48 -3.64
CA GLY A 53 -17.54 13.38 -4.73
C GLY A 53 -16.09 13.31 -5.22
N LEU A 54 -15.35 12.26 -4.82
CA LEU A 54 -13.94 12.09 -5.16
C LEU A 54 -13.78 11.50 -6.56
N SER A 55 -13.01 12.18 -7.42
CA SER A 55 -12.67 11.70 -8.77
C SER A 55 -11.43 10.79 -8.80
N ARG A 56 -10.63 10.81 -7.72
CA ARG A 56 -9.38 10.07 -7.60
C ARG A 56 -9.21 9.57 -6.17
N CYS A 57 -8.58 8.41 -6.03
CA CYS A 57 -8.17 7.83 -4.76
C CYS A 57 -6.76 7.26 -4.90
N TRP A 58 -6.21 6.79 -3.79
CA TRP A 58 -4.96 6.05 -3.73
C TRP A 58 -5.26 4.61 -3.34
N GLU A 59 -4.90 3.67 -4.19
CA GLU A 59 -4.99 2.24 -3.91
C GLU A 59 -3.66 1.76 -3.36
N LEU A 60 -3.72 1.18 -2.17
CA LEU A 60 -2.60 0.56 -1.48
C LEU A 60 -2.59 -0.92 -1.83
N ARG A 61 -1.46 -1.41 -2.31
CA ARG A 61 -1.29 -2.79 -2.74
C ARG A 61 0.02 -3.33 -2.19
N TYR A 62 0.08 -4.63 -1.98
CA TYR A 62 1.33 -5.33 -1.77
C TYR A 62 1.57 -6.32 -2.90
N ARG A 63 2.83 -6.54 -3.22
CA ARG A 63 3.29 -7.47 -4.24
C ARG A 63 4.36 -8.37 -3.65
N TYR A 64 4.15 -9.67 -3.76
CA TYR A 64 5.11 -10.67 -3.35
C TYR A 64 5.48 -11.54 -4.56
N PHE A 65 6.66 -12.14 -4.50
CA PHE A 65 7.19 -12.97 -5.57
C PHE A 65 7.13 -14.45 -5.14
N LEU A 66 6.36 -15.25 -5.88
CA LEU A 66 6.33 -16.71 -5.75
C LEU A 66 7.03 -17.30 -6.96
N ALA A 67 8.24 -17.81 -6.75
CA ALA A 67 9.12 -18.29 -7.82
C ALA A 67 9.26 -17.22 -8.93
N ASP A 68 8.67 -17.45 -10.10
CA ASP A 68 8.77 -16.55 -11.26
C ASP A 68 7.54 -15.64 -11.45
N GLN A 69 6.59 -15.67 -10.52
CA GLN A 69 5.34 -14.89 -10.61
C GLN A 69 5.28 -13.83 -9.53
N SER A 70 4.96 -12.59 -9.92
CA SER A 70 4.57 -11.55 -9.00
C SER A 70 3.06 -11.56 -8.80
N VAL A 71 2.61 -11.75 -7.57
CA VAL A 71 1.19 -11.61 -7.20
C VAL A 71 1.02 -10.26 -6.53
N ALA A 72 -0.01 -9.50 -6.92
CA ALA A 72 -0.32 -8.20 -6.34
C ALA A 72 -1.74 -8.20 -5.77
N GLU A 73 -1.86 -7.90 -4.48
CA GLU A 73 -3.12 -7.87 -3.75
C GLU A 73 -3.40 -6.46 -3.23
N ALA A 74 -4.68 -6.09 -3.17
CA ALA A 74 -5.11 -4.79 -2.66
C ALA A 74 -5.27 -4.85 -1.14
N ILE A 75 -4.70 -3.87 -0.44
CA ILE A 75 -4.87 -3.65 1.00
C ILE A 75 -6.12 -2.80 1.23
N GLY A 76 -6.29 -1.75 0.41
CA GLY A 76 -7.44 -0.87 0.48
C GLY A 76 -7.24 0.42 -0.30
N ARG A 77 -8.26 1.28 -0.29
CA ARG A 77 -8.25 2.57 -0.97
C ARG A 77 -8.40 3.71 0.03
N VAL A 78 -7.68 4.79 -0.19
CA VAL A 78 -7.70 5.99 0.66
C VAL A 78 -7.85 7.25 -0.18
N SER A 79 -8.47 8.28 0.39
CA SER A 79 -8.89 9.45 -0.38
C SER A 79 -7.75 10.43 -0.72
N THR A 80 -6.68 10.45 0.09
CA THR A 80 -5.59 11.43 -0.05
C THR A 80 -4.22 10.79 -0.15
N ARG A 81 -3.26 11.50 -0.76
CA ARG A 81 -1.85 11.08 -0.80
C ARG A 81 -1.27 10.97 0.60
N GLN A 82 -1.67 11.85 1.53
CA GLN A 82 -1.20 11.81 2.91
C GLN A 82 -1.72 10.57 3.65
N ALA A 83 -2.97 10.18 3.42
CA ALA A 83 -3.52 8.94 3.95
C ALA A 83 -2.78 7.72 3.38
N ALA A 84 -2.43 7.75 2.09
CA ALA A 84 -1.63 6.69 1.47
C ALA A 84 -0.23 6.59 2.09
N ILE A 85 0.42 7.72 2.34
CA ILE A 85 1.73 7.77 3.00
C ILE A 85 1.66 7.15 4.40
N LYS A 86 0.66 7.54 5.20
CA LYS A 86 0.47 6.99 6.55
C LYS A 86 0.17 5.50 6.51
N GLY A 87 -0.76 5.08 5.65
CA GLY A 87 -1.12 3.66 5.49
C GLY A 87 0.06 2.80 5.06
N MET A 88 0.87 3.29 4.12
CA MET A 88 2.12 2.61 3.70
C MET A 88 3.09 2.45 4.87
N LEU A 89 3.32 3.51 5.64
CA LEU A 89 4.23 3.45 6.78
C LEU A 89 3.72 2.49 7.86
N GLU A 90 2.42 2.51 8.16
CA GLU A 90 1.79 1.55 9.07
C GLU A 90 1.93 0.10 8.58
N CYS A 91 1.72 -0.15 7.28
CA CYS A 91 1.95 -1.46 6.67
C CYS A 91 3.39 -1.93 6.85
N MET A 92 4.37 -1.04 6.62
CA MET A 92 5.80 -1.37 6.79
C MET A 92 6.13 -1.71 8.24
N HIS A 93 5.61 -0.96 9.20
CA HIS A 93 5.78 -1.25 10.63
C HIS A 93 5.15 -2.59 11.00
N HIS A 94 3.91 -2.84 10.57
CA HIS A 94 3.22 -4.09 10.86
C HIS A 94 3.97 -5.31 10.30
N VAL A 95 4.45 -5.22 9.05
CA VAL A 95 5.30 -6.27 8.46
C VAL A 95 6.59 -6.41 9.26
N HIS A 96 7.28 -5.32 9.56
CA HIS A 96 8.53 -5.38 10.32
C HIS A 96 8.37 -5.99 11.72
N GLU A 97 7.28 -5.70 12.43
CA GLU A 97 7.03 -6.18 13.79
C GLU A 97 6.54 -7.63 13.86
N ARG A 98 5.93 -8.15 12.78
CA ARG A 98 5.25 -9.46 12.79
C ARG A 98 5.87 -10.49 11.87
N VAL A 99 6.70 -10.07 10.92
CA VAL A 99 7.32 -10.94 9.92
C VAL A 99 8.81 -10.98 10.18
N ASP A 100 9.24 -11.92 11.02
CA ASP A 100 10.65 -12.08 11.38
C ASP A 100 11.43 -12.91 10.34
N GLU A 101 10.86 -13.94 9.70
CA GLU A 101 11.57 -14.81 8.73
C GLU A 101 10.62 -15.80 8.04
N PRO A 102 10.98 -16.36 6.87
CA PRO A 102 10.21 -16.20 5.64
C PRO A 102 8.71 -16.47 5.82
N ALA A 103 7.97 -15.40 6.15
CA ALA A 103 6.53 -15.44 6.23
C ALA A 103 5.97 -15.82 4.86
N GLY A 104 5.09 -16.83 4.85
CA GLY A 104 4.35 -17.19 3.66
C GLY A 104 3.43 -16.04 3.19
N PRO A 105 2.97 -16.06 1.94
CA PRO A 105 2.01 -15.07 1.43
C PRO A 105 0.78 -14.86 2.31
N GLY A 106 0.30 -15.94 2.94
CA GLY A 106 -0.85 -15.89 3.86
C GLY A 106 -0.56 -15.04 5.10
N GLU A 107 0.62 -15.18 5.70
CA GLU A 107 1.01 -14.40 6.87
C GLU A 107 1.16 -12.91 6.52
N ILE A 108 1.76 -12.60 5.37
CA ILE A 108 1.85 -11.21 4.88
C ILE A 108 0.46 -10.60 4.72
N ARG A 109 -0.49 -11.36 4.13
CA ARG A 109 -1.88 -10.91 4.00
C ARG A 109 -2.51 -10.66 5.36
N ASP A 110 -2.44 -11.63 6.27
CA ASP A 110 -3.07 -11.55 7.59
C ASP A 110 -2.52 -10.37 8.43
N VAL A 111 -1.23 -10.04 8.24
CA VAL A 111 -0.60 -8.87 8.87
C VAL A 111 -1.11 -7.56 8.27
N LEU A 112 -1.26 -7.49 6.94
CA LEU A 112 -1.71 -6.29 6.24
C LEU A 112 -3.22 -6.03 6.41
N GLU A 113 -4.03 -7.08 6.55
CA GLU A 113 -5.47 -6.95 6.88
C GLU A 113 -5.71 -6.33 8.27
N GLN A 114 -4.73 -6.42 9.17
CA GLN A 114 -4.81 -5.79 10.50
C GLN A 114 -4.50 -4.29 10.48
N VAL A 115 -3.99 -3.75 9.37
CA VAL A 115 -3.62 -2.33 9.25
C VAL A 115 -4.87 -1.46 9.17
N ARG A 116 -4.94 -0.43 10.02
CA ARG A 116 -6.07 0.50 10.07
C ARG A 116 -5.79 1.74 9.24
N LEU A 117 -6.15 1.67 7.96
CA LEU A 117 -6.04 2.80 7.07
C LEU A 117 -6.90 3.99 7.53
N SER A 118 -6.32 5.19 7.45
CA SER A 118 -7.06 6.44 7.62
C SER A 118 -7.72 6.86 6.31
N ASP A 119 -8.85 7.58 6.40
CA ASP A 119 -9.57 8.12 5.23
C ASP A 119 -9.91 7.07 4.16
N VAL A 120 -10.32 5.88 4.61
CA VAL A 120 -10.70 4.76 3.76
C VAL A 120 -11.84 5.18 2.83
N VAL A 121 -11.64 4.90 1.54
CA VAL A 121 -12.67 5.01 0.52
C VAL A 121 -13.35 3.65 0.44
N PRO A 122 -14.65 3.54 0.78
CA PRO A 122 -15.35 2.27 0.73
C PRO A 122 -15.44 1.77 -0.71
N ASP A 123 -15.10 0.50 -0.92
CA ASP A 123 -15.31 -0.15 -2.21
C ASP A 123 -16.81 -0.28 -2.48
N THR A 124 -17.27 0.24 -3.63
CA THR A 124 -18.67 0.22 -4.04
C THR A 124 -19.16 -1.17 -4.48
N LEU A 125 -18.37 -2.21 -4.30
CA LEU A 125 -18.81 -3.60 -4.49
C LEU A 125 -19.23 -4.21 -3.15
N SER A 126 -20.31 -3.67 -2.59
CA SER A 126 -21.23 -4.52 -1.83
C SER A 126 -22.22 -5.10 -2.83
N PRO A 127 -22.11 -6.38 -3.26
CA PRO A 127 -23.28 -7.06 -3.78
C PRO A 127 -24.25 -7.18 -2.61
N ILE A 128 -25.36 -6.44 -2.70
CA ILE A 128 -26.56 -6.66 -1.90
C ILE A 128 -26.87 -8.16 -2.06
N ARG A 129 -26.80 -8.90 -0.95
CA ARG A 129 -27.32 -10.27 -0.89
C ARG A 129 -28.73 -10.25 -0.32
#